data_AF-A0A7K9I5W2-F1
#
_entry.id   AF-A0A7K9I5W2-F1
#
_cell.length_a   1.000
_cell.length_b   1.000
_cell.length_c   1.000
_cell.angle_alpha   90.00
_cell.angle_beta   90.00
_cell.angle_gamma   90.00
#
_symmetry.space_group_name_H-M   'P 1'
#
loop_
_entity.id
_entity.type
_entity.pdbx_description
1 polymer ?
#
loop_
_entity_poly.entity_id
_entity_poly.type
_entity_poly.pdbx_seq_one_letter_code
_entity_poly.pdbx_strand_id
1 'polypeptide(L)'
;AVTLPLAAHQGRLLAKLENLQPEIKTLAERLRYEVSVRGKQRGWSEKVARFHFRKNLKRITTELYIRDNCHPFKATLLVWVQVPLWLCVSLALRNCSVGATGSEVQEQLSAGGALWFTDLTAPDSTWILPLCLGLVNLLIVEV
;
A
#
# COMPACT_ATOMS: atom_id res chain seq x y z
N ALA A 1 -4.71 13.43 -15.31
CA ALA A 1 -5.97 12.87 -14.75
C ALA A 1 -6.15 11.36 -15.03
N VAL A 2 -5.08 10.57 -15.13
CA VAL A 2 -5.16 9.13 -15.53
C VAL A 2 -5.36 8.19 -14.33
N THR A 3 -4.89 8.57 -13.14
CA THR A 3 -4.99 7.76 -11.91
C THR A 3 -6.31 7.92 -11.16
N LEU A 4 -7.09 8.96 -11.46
CA LEU A 4 -8.36 9.27 -10.80
C LEU A 4 -9.40 8.12 -10.82
N PRO A 5 -9.70 7.48 -11.98
CA PRO A 5 -10.66 6.37 -12.01
C PRO A 5 -10.16 5.15 -11.21
N LEU A 6 -8.84 4.95 -11.17
CA LEU A 6 -8.23 3.86 -10.42
C LEU A 6 -8.30 4.11 -8.90
N ALA A 7 -8.02 5.35 -8.46
CA ALA A 7 -8.17 5.77 -7.07
C ALA A 7 -9.63 5.64 -6.59
N ALA A 8 -10.60 6.05 -7.41
CA ALA A 8 -12.01 5.88 -7.10
C ALA A 8 -12.42 4.40 -6.98
N HIS A 9 -11.82 3.51 -7.79
CA HIS A 9 -12.05 2.07 -7.68
C HIS A 9 -11.43 1.48 -6.41
N GLN A 10 -10.22 1.92 -6.05
CA GLN A 10 -9.56 1.53 -4.79
C GLN A 10 -10.34 1.97 -3.57
N GLY A 11 -10.87 3.20 -3.54
CA GLY A 11 -11.71 3.68 -2.45
C GLY A 11 -12.97 2.83 -2.26
N ARG A 12 -13.63 2.42 -3.35
CA ARG A 12 -14.79 1.52 -3.29
C ARG A 12 -14.43 0.12 -2.77
N LEU A 13 -13.26 -0.40 -3.14
CA LEU A 13 -12.76 -1.68 -2.62
C LEU A 13 -12.46 -1.59 -1.13
N LEU A 14 -11.82 -0.51 -0.68
CA LEU A 14 -11.48 -0.29 0.73
C LEU A 14 -12.75 -0.18 1.59
N ALA A 15 -13.74 0.60 1.16
CA ALA A 15 -15.02 0.71 1.85
C ALA A 15 -15.75 -0.64 1.97
N LYS A 16 -15.69 -1.49 0.93
CA LYS A 16 -16.24 -2.86 1.01
C LYS A 16 -15.48 -3.73 2.01
N LEU A 17 -14.15 -3.61 2.08
CA LEU A 17 -13.35 -4.35 3.04
C LEU A 17 -13.64 -3.90 4.48
N GLU A 18 -13.80 -2.60 4.73
CA GLU A 18 -14.19 -2.05 6.03
C GLU A 18 -15.56 -2.57 6.47
N ASN A 19 -16.53 -2.61 5.55
CA ASN A 19 -17.86 -3.16 5.83
C ASN A 19 -17.84 -4.67 6.14
N LEU A 20 -16.88 -5.42 5.60
CA LEU A 20 -16.70 -6.86 5.90
C LEU A 20 -15.94 -7.12 7.19
N GLN A 21 -15.18 -6.15 7.70
CA GLN A 21 -14.42 -6.27 8.94
C GLN A 21 -15.26 -6.71 10.16
N PRO A 22 -16.47 -6.17 10.43
CA PRO A 22 -17.31 -6.66 11.52
C PRO A 22 -17.75 -8.12 11.34
N GLU A 23 -18.11 -8.54 10.12
CA GLU A 23 -18.46 -9.94 9.82
C GLU A 23 -17.26 -10.86 10.10
N ILE A 24 -16.06 -10.48 9.64
CA ILE A 24 -14.82 -11.23 9.91
C ILE A 24 -14.53 -11.33 11.41
N LYS A 25 -14.73 -10.25 12.19
CA LYS A 25 -14.54 -10.26 13.66
C LYS A 25 -15.47 -11.26 14.34
N THR A 26 -16.76 -11.22 14.03
CA THR A 26 -17.74 -12.15 14.62
C THR A 26 -17.47 -13.61 14.25
N LEU A 27 -17.06 -13.89 13.01
CA LEU A 27 -16.65 -15.22 12.58
C LEU A 27 -15.37 -15.69 13.27
N ALA A 28 -14.41 -14.78 13.51
CA ALA A 28 -13.18 -15.09 14.23
C ALA A 28 -13.44 -15.46 15.69
N GLU A 29 -14.37 -14.77 16.37
CA GLU A 29 -14.76 -15.09 17.76
C GLU A 29 -15.40 -16.48 17.85
N ARG A 30 -16.33 -16.80 16.95
CA ARG A 30 -16.95 -18.13 16.87
C ARG A 30 -15.91 -19.21 16.61
N LEU A 31 -15.03 -18.99 15.65
CA LEU A 31 -13.96 -19.94 15.33
C LEU A 31 -13.01 -20.15 16.51
N ARG A 32 -12.70 -19.09 17.27
CA ARG A 32 -11.86 -19.18 18.47
C ARG A 32 -12.52 -20.05 19.54
N TYR A 33 -13.81 -19.87 19.76
CA TYR A 33 -14.60 -20.74 20.65
C TYR A 33 -14.56 -22.20 20.18
N GLU A 34 -14.87 -22.48 18.91
CA GLU A 34 -14.84 -23.84 18.36
C GLU A 34 -13.47 -24.52 18.47
N VAL A 35 -12.40 -23.80 18.15
CA VAL A 35 -11.03 -24.31 18.26
C VAL A 35 -10.65 -24.58 19.71
N SER A 36 -11.11 -23.74 20.65
CA SER A 36 -10.85 -23.95 22.08
C SER A 36 -11.58 -25.19 22.62
N VAL A 37 -12.85 -25.40 22.23
CA VAL A 37 -13.64 -26.55 22.65
C VAL A 37 -13.08 -27.83 22.05
N ARG A 38 -12.84 -27.86 20.73
CA ARG A 38 -12.26 -29.02 20.04
C ARG A 38 -10.83 -29.31 20.51
N GLY A 39 -10.05 -28.26 20.80
CA GLY A 39 -8.71 -28.38 21.34
C GLY A 39 -8.70 -29.06 22.71
N LYS A 40 -9.63 -28.70 23.60
CA LYS A 40 -9.80 -29.38 24.90
C LYS A 40 -10.25 -30.83 24.73
N GLN A 41 -11.25 -31.09 23.89
CA GLN A 41 -11.78 -32.44 23.67
C GLN A 41 -10.75 -33.41 23.08
N ARG A 42 -9.86 -32.92 22.21
CA ARG A 42 -8.85 -33.74 21.53
C ARG A 42 -7.45 -33.64 22.15
N GLY A 43 -7.30 -32.94 23.27
CA GLY A 43 -5.99 -32.74 23.93
C GLY A 43 -4.95 -32.05 23.05
N TRP A 44 -5.35 -31.10 22.21
CA TRP A 44 -4.43 -30.41 21.31
C TRP A 44 -3.42 -29.55 22.08
N SER A 45 -2.17 -29.56 21.61
CA SER A 45 -1.19 -28.57 22.05
C SER A 45 -1.55 -27.17 21.52
N GLU A 46 -1.08 -26.14 22.21
CA GLU A 46 -1.34 -24.74 21.85
C GLU A 46 -0.87 -24.40 20.43
N LYS A 47 0.21 -25.04 19.95
CA LYS A 47 0.71 -24.89 18.57
C LYS A 47 -0.30 -25.41 17.54
N VAL A 48 -0.89 -26.58 17.80
CA VAL A 48 -1.88 -27.21 16.91
C VAL A 48 -3.18 -26.41 16.89
N ALA A 49 -3.66 -25.95 18.05
CA ALA A 49 -4.83 -25.08 18.14
C ALA A 49 -4.63 -23.77 17.36
N ARG A 50 -3.48 -23.10 17.52
CA ARG A 50 -3.14 -21.89 16.75
C ARG A 50 -3.07 -22.15 15.25
N PHE A 51 -2.51 -23.28 14.84
CA PHE A 51 -2.45 -23.67 13.42
C PHE A 51 -3.85 -23.83 12.83
N HIS A 52 -4.75 -24.57 13.49
CA HIS A 52 -6.12 -24.75 13.04
C HIS A 52 -6.91 -23.44 13.02
N PHE A 53 -6.73 -22.58 14.02
CA PHE A 53 -7.35 -21.25 14.03
C PHE A 53 -6.90 -20.43 12.81
N ARG A 54 -5.60 -20.28 12.59
CA ARG A 54 -5.05 -19.51 11.45
C ARG A 54 -5.49 -20.08 10.10
N LYS A 55 -5.48 -21.40 9.94
CA LYS A 55 -5.86 -22.08 8.70
C LYS A 55 -7.34 -21.85 8.37
N ASN A 56 -8.23 -22.04 9.34
CA ASN A 56 -9.67 -21.86 9.13
C ASN A 56 -10.05 -20.39 8.97
N LEU A 57 -9.43 -19.48 9.73
CA LEU A 57 -9.67 -18.06 9.59
C LEU A 57 -9.28 -17.58 8.19
N LYS A 58 -8.09 -17.99 7.70
CA LYS A 58 -7.66 -17.66 6.33
C LYS A 58 -8.66 -18.16 5.29
N ARG A 59 -9.20 -19.37 5.46
CA ARG A 59 -10.22 -19.94 4.55
C ARG A 59 -11.49 -19.08 4.53
N ILE A 60 -12.06 -18.80 5.72
CA ILE A 60 -13.28 -17.99 5.86
C ILE A 60 -13.09 -16.60 5.23
N THR A 61 -12.01 -15.91 5.57
CA THR A 61 -11.70 -14.58 5.00
C THR A 61 -11.55 -14.63 3.48
N THR A 62 -10.92 -15.69 2.94
CA THR A 62 -10.79 -15.85 1.49
C THR A 62 -12.13 -16.10 0.81
N GLU A 63 -12.99 -16.94 1.40
CA GLU A 63 -14.34 -17.21 0.89
C GLU A 63 -15.21 -15.95 0.89
N LEU A 64 -15.15 -15.13 1.96
CA LEU A 64 -15.82 -13.81 2.01
C LEU A 64 -15.31 -12.88 0.91
N TYR A 65 -13.98 -12.77 0.72
CA TYR A 65 -13.41 -11.93 -0.32
C TYR A 65 -13.81 -12.36 -1.74
N ILE A 66 -14.00 -13.67 -1.97
CA ILE A 66 -14.50 -14.20 -3.24
C ILE A 66 -15.98 -13.85 -3.41
N ARG A 67 -16.81 -14.08 -2.38
CA ARG A 67 -18.25 -13.78 -2.38
C ARG A 67 -18.53 -12.32 -2.74
N ASP A 68 -17.78 -11.41 -2.14
CA ASP A 68 -17.95 -9.97 -2.32
C ASP A 68 -17.08 -9.38 -3.46
N ASN A 69 -16.37 -10.23 -4.21
CA ASN A 69 -15.48 -9.88 -5.33
C ASN A 69 -14.40 -8.83 -4.97
N CYS A 70 -13.98 -8.84 -3.71
CA CYS A 70 -13.02 -7.90 -3.10
C CYS A 70 -11.67 -8.59 -2.91
N HIS A 71 -11.10 -9.13 -3.98
CA HIS A 71 -9.82 -9.82 -3.89
C HIS A 71 -8.72 -8.85 -3.40
N PRO A 72 -8.02 -9.16 -2.29
CA PRO A 72 -6.93 -8.33 -1.79
C PRO A 72 -5.79 -8.19 -2.81
N PHE A 73 -5.67 -9.14 -3.74
CA PHE A 73 -4.73 -9.08 -4.86
C PHE A 73 -4.98 -7.88 -5.80
N LYS A 74 -6.25 -7.49 -6.00
CA LYS A 74 -6.61 -6.29 -6.79
C LYS A 74 -6.13 -5.01 -6.10
N ALA A 75 -6.14 -4.98 -4.76
CA ALA A 75 -5.63 -3.85 -3.99
C ALA A 75 -4.09 -3.75 -4.07
N THR A 76 -3.37 -4.87 -4.09
CA THR A 76 -1.91 -4.87 -4.21
C THR A 76 -1.40 -4.57 -5.62
N LEU A 77 -2.22 -4.75 -6.65
CA LEU A 77 -1.83 -4.56 -8.06
C LEU A 77 -1.29 -3.14 -8.33
N LEU A 78 -1.87 -2.12 -7.70
CA LEU A 78 -1.42 -0.74 -7.90
C LEU A 78 0.00 -0.53 -7.39
N VAL A 79 0.36 -1.11 -6.24
CA VAL A 79 1.71 -1.04 -5.68
C VAL A 79 2.71 -1.67 -6.66
N TRP A 80 2.33 -2.78 -7.30
CA TRP A 80 3.18 -3.45 -8.30
C TRP A 80 3.39 -2.65 -9.58
N VAL A 81 2.47 -1.75 -9.95
CA VAL A 81 2.66 -0.83 -11.08
C VAL A 81 3.43 0.42 -10.64
N GLN A 82 3.17 0.90 -9.43
CA GLN A 82 3.77 2.11 -8.88
C GLN A 82 5.27 1.95 -8.60
N VAL A 83 5.71 0.79 -8.09
CA VAL A 83 7.13 0.55 -7.74
C VAL A 83 8.04 0.58 -8.99
N PRO A 84 7.75 -0.15 -10.08
CA PRO A 84 8.53 -0.04 -11.32
C PRO A 84 8.54 1.36 -11.89
N LEU A 85 7.38 2.04 -11.90
CA LEU A 85 7.30 3.42 -12.39
C LEU A 85 8.19 4.34 -11.56
N TRP A 86 8.14 4.23 -10.23
CA TRP A 86 8.97 5.00 -9.32
C TRP A 86 10.47 4.74 -9.55
N LEU A 87 10.86 3.48 -9.79
CA LEU A 87 12.25 3.13 -10.12
C LEU A 87 12.68 3.76 -11.45
N CYS A 88 11.87 3.64 -12.49
CA CYS A 88 12.16 4.22 -13.80
C CYS A 88 12.29 5.75 -13.72
N VAL A 89 11.37 6.42 -13.03
CA VAL A 89 11.41 7.88 -12.83
C VAL A 89 12.64 8.29 -12.03
N SER A 90 12.98 7.58 -10.96
CA SER A 90 14.16 7.89 -10.14
C SER A 90 15.46 7.75 -10.93
N LEU A 91 15.59 6.69 -11.73
CA LEU A 91 16.77 6.47 -12.58
C LEU A 91 16.84 7.49 -13.72
N ALA A 92 15.70 7.81 -14.34
CA ALA A 92 15.64 8.83 -15.38
C ALA A 92 16.07 10.20 -14.84
N LEU A 93 15.49 10.63 -13.71
CA LEU A 93 15.85 11.89 -13.06
C LEU A 93 17.33 11.94 -12.67
N ARG A 94 17.88 10.85 -12.12
CA ARG A 94 19.30 10.75 -11.81
C ARG A 94 20.17 10.87 -13.06
N ASN A 95 19.79 10.21 -14.16
CA ASN A 95 20.56 10.27 -15.40
C ASN A 95 20.51 11.67 -16.02
N CYS A 96 19.37 12.37 -15.91
CA CYS A 96 19.27 13.76 -16.32
C CYS A 96 20.08 14.70 -15.43
N SER A 97 20.13 14.48 -14.11
CA SER A 97 20.85 15.35 -13.19
C SER A 97 22.37 15.23 -13.29
N VAL A 98 22.89 14.04 -13.63
CA VAL A 98 24.33 13.82 -13.83
C VAL A 98 24.80 14.03 -15.27
N GLY A 99 23.91 14.48 -16.16
CA GLY A 99 24.25 14.77 -17.56
C GLY A 99 24.41 13.54 -18.47
N ALA A 100 24.05 12.34 -18.00
CA ALA A 100 24.15 11.10 -18.78
C ALA A 100 23.20 11.08 -19.99
N THR A 101 22.15 11.90 -19.99
CA THR A 101 21.21 12.07 -21.11
C THR A 101 21.55 13.25 -22.03
N GLY A 102 22.63 13.99 -21.75
CA GLY A 102 23.05 15.18 -22.50
C GLY A 102 23.24 16.40 -21.60
N SER A 103 24.30 17.17 -21.86
CA SER A 103 24.68 18.35 -21.06
C SER A 103 23.62 19.46 -21.08
N GLU A 104 22.90 19.60 -22.19
CA GLU A 104 21.85 20.62 -22.35
C GLU A 104 20.66 20.37 -21.40
N VAL A 105 20.28 19.11 -21.20
CA VAL A 105 19.18 18.73 -20.29
C VAL A 105 19.55 19.01 -18.84
N GLN A 106 20.81 18.76 -18.47
CA GLN A 106 21.32 19.06 -17.13
C GLN A 106 21.31 20.58 -16.85
N GLU A 107 21.75 21.39 -17.82
CA GLU A 107 21.79 22.85 -17.69
C GLU A 107 20.37 23.44 -17.58
N GLN A 108 19.41 22.90 -18.33
CA GLN A 108 18.01 23.29 -18.21
C GLN A 108 17.42 22.90 -16.84
N LEU A 109 17.81 21.77 -16.27
CA LEU A 109 17.36 21.36 -14.93
C LEU A 109 18.00 22.19 -13.82
N SER A 110 19.26 22.58 -13.96
CA SER A 110 19.96 23.38 -12.95
C SER A 110 19.49 24.84 -12.92
N ALA A 111 19.06 25.39 -14.05
CA ALA A 111 18.49 26.74 -14.15
C ALA A 111 16.95 26.78 -14.05
N GLY A 112 16.29 25.62 -14.17
CA GLY A 112 14.84 25.51 -14.32
C GLY A 112 14.03 25.34 -13.02
N GLY A 113 14.65 25.47 -11.86
CA GLY A 113 13.96 25.37 -10.57
C GLY A 113 13.08 26.57 -10.23
N ALA A 114 12.41 26.52 -9.08
CA ALA A 114 11.47 27.55 -8.64
C ALA A 114 11.53 27.78 -7.13
N LEU A 115 11.11 28.98 -6.68
CA LEU A 115 11.04 29.37 -5.27
C LEU A 115 12.38 29.14 -4.53
N TRP A 116 12.42 28.24 -3.55
CA TRP A 116 13.60 27.94 -2.73
C TRP A 116 14.45 26.78 -3.29
N PHE A 117 14.01 26.09 -4.34
CA PHE A 117 14.73 25.00 -5.00
C PHE A 117 15.05 25.40 -6.45
N THR A 118 16.04 26.27 -6.61
CA THR A 118 16.42 26.83 -7.92
C THR A 118 17.15 25.84 -8.83
N ASP A 119 17.81 24.86 -8.24
CA ASP A 119 18.52 23.79 -8.95
C ASP A 119 17.83 22.45 -8.70
N LEU A 120 17.25 21.86 -9.76
CA LEU A 120 16.55 20.57 -9.69
C LEU A 120 17.52 19.37 -9.70
N THR A 121 18.81 19.59 -9.96
CA THR A 121 19.84 18.54 -9.96
C THR A 121 20.40 18.28 -8.57
N ALA A 122 20.25 19.24 -7.67
CA ALA A 122 20.69 19.17 -6.29
C ALA A 122 19.56 18.72 -5.35
N PRO A 123 19.89 18.01 -4.25
CA PRO A 123 18.93 17.74 -3.19
C PRO A 123 18.53 19.04 -2.49
N ASP A 124 17.27 19.10 -2.00
CA ASP A 124 16.77 20.26 -1.26
C ASP A 124 17.51 20.43 0.07
N SER A 125 18.38 21.44 0.13
CA SER A 125 19.17 21.78 1.32
C SER A 125 18.30 22.32 2.47
N THR A 126 17.13 22.89 2.17
CA THR A 126 16.24 23.48 3.17
C THR A 126 15.34 22.47 3.87
N TRP A 127 15.28 21.22 3.37
CA TRP A 127 14.38 20.16 3.84
C TRP A 127 12.88 20.49 3.77
N ILE A 128 12.50 21.61 3.15
CA ILE A 128 11.11 22.04 3.03
C ILE A 128 10.33 21.07 2.14
N LEU A 129 10.89 20.65 1.00
CA LEU A 129 10.25 19.69 0.09
C LEU A 129 9.97 18.33 0.76
N PRO A 130 10.97 17.66 1.40
CA PRO A 130 10.71 16.44 2.16
C PRO A 130 9.63 16.59 3.23
N LEU A 131 9.63 17.70 3.98
CA LEU A 131 8.64 17.95 5.02
C LEU A 131 7.24 18.14 4.43
N CYS A 132 7.10 18.97 3.40
CA CYS A 132 5.83 19.18 2.71
C CYS A 132 5.28 17.88 2.11
N LEU A 133 6.14 17.06 1.49
CA LEU A 133 5.73 15.73 0.99
C LEU A 133 5.22 14.83 2.10
N GLY A 134 5.89 14.83 3.26
CA GLY A 134 5.44 14.09 4.44
C GLY A 134 4.08 14.56 4.96
N LEU A 135 3.88 15.87 5.07
CA LEU A 135 2.61 16.46 5.53
C LEU A 135 1.46 16.19 4.57
N VAL A 136 1.70 16.31 3.25
CA VAL A 136 0.68 16.00 2.23
C VAL A 136 0.33 14.52 2.27
N ASN A 137 1.31 13.63 2.43
CA ASN A 137 1.04 12.20 2.56
C ASN A 137 0.24 11.87 3.82
N LEU A 138 0.53 12.54 4.95
CA LEU A 138 -0.26 12.40 6.17
C LEU A 138 -1.71 12.82 5.94
N LEU A 139 -1.92 13.97 5.29
CA LEU A 139 -3.25 14.47 4.97
C LEU A 139 -4.03 13.51 4.06
N ILE A 140 -3.38 12.87 3.09
CA ILE A 140 -4.02 11.87 2.21
C ILE A 140 -4.43 10.61 2.97
N VAL A 141 -3.71 10.23 4.03
CA VAL A 141 -4.02 9.04 4.83
C VAL A 141 -5.11 9.32 5.87
N GLU A 142 -5.14 10.54 6.42
CA GLU A 142 -6.10 10.94 7.45
C GLU A 142 -7.46 11.37 6.89
N VAL A 143 -7.53 11.83 5.63
CA VAL A 143 -8.77 12.25 4.94
C VAL A 143 -9.30 11.15 4.04
#